data_AF-A0A8J8SWY6-F1
#
_entry.id   AF-A0A8J8SWY6-F1
#
_cell.length_a   1.000
_cell.length_b   1.000
_cell.length_c   1.000
_cell.angle_alpha   90.00
_cell.angle_beta   90.00
_cell.angle_gamma   90.00
#
_symmetry.space_group_name_H-M   'P 1'
#
loop_
_entity.id
_entity.type
_entity.pdbx_description
1 polymer ?
#
loop_
_entity_poly.entity_id
_entity_poly.type
_entity_poly.pdbx_seq_one_letter_code
_entity_poly.pdbx_strand_id
1 'polypeptide(L)'
;MQIPGDSLPPTQARRTSRAGVHELKQQYNINKKVLGSGSFGKVFQAENKADNSHHVAIKVIAKQKLSEQEILALHQEVSILQTLDHPNIVKYYETYEDEKFIYLVMELCPGGELFEKLSANQTMNENLAAMAIERVLRALIHCHRIGIVHRDIKPENIMYDKAGEVKLIDFGLAKQTTGNQKLTTIAGTPYFIGPEVLNGSYGKECDIWSLGVLLYVLVTGTYPFDSATKNRAEVFQKIQKGIITFPPNIEGKLTPECKDLIRKMIVVDRSKRVSGEQALSHAWFEKCLQRKEGTQDLIEEGVLMRLRQFKGSSTLKKAALNVLVKMLSPNDVENLRDLFQKIDTDNSGFIEIQELEKALMDNHHQIGAQELKKIIEELDYNGNSLINYTEFLAATISVQKFLTHQKLEAIFRQFDIDGNNQITKENIRDAMTKMGREISEEEINEIMRKHDSSGDQAISLDEFKKMIMDDTDE
;
A
#
# COMPACT_ATOMS: atom_id res chain seq x y z
N MET A 1 -27.93 -1.45 2.40
CA MET A 1 -27.91 -2.86 2.84
C MET A 1 -26.77 -3.01 3.84
N GLN A 2 -27.08 -3.38 5.07
CA GLN A 2 -26.08 -3.64 6.11
C GLN A 2 -25.32 -4.92 5.76
N ILE A 3 -24.01 -4.81 5.59
CA ILE A 3 -23.10 -5.94 5.47
C ILE A 3 -23.00 -6.56 6.88
N PRO A 4 -23.19 -7.89 7.06
CA PRO A 4 -23.12 -8.51 8.37
C PRO A 4 -21.73 -8.30 8.99
N GLY A 5 -21.71 -7.92 10.26
CA GLY A 5 -20.49 -7.83 11.05
C GLY A 5 -19.98 -9.22 11.39
N ASP A 6 -19.21 -9.82 10.48
CA ASP A 6 -18.38 -10.97 10.82
C ASP A 6 -17.14 -10.45 11.54
N SER A 7 -17.12 -10.65 12.85
CA SER A 7 -15.90 -10.63 13.63
C SER A 7 -14.94 -11.66 13.04
N LEU A 8 -13.85 -11.19 12.43
CA LEU A 8 -12.77 -12.04 11.92
C LEU A 8 -12.36 -13.08 12.97
N PRO A 9 -12.14 -14.34 12.59
CA PRO A 9 -11.60 -15.35 13.50
C PRO A 9 -10.24 -14.89 14.03
N PRO A 10 -9.84 -15.33 15.24
CA PRO A 10 -8.54 -14.99 15.80
C PRO A 10 -7.45 -15.45 14.83
N THR A 11 -6.77 -14.48 14.20
CA THR A 11 -5.62 -14.72 13.33
C THR A 11 -4.60 -15.54 14.12
N GLN A 12 -4.37 -16.78 13.69
CA GLN A 12 -3.47 -17.71 14.32
C GLN A 12 -2.08 -17.08 14.44
N ALA A 13 -1.54 -17.13 15.65
CA ALA A 13 -0.25 -16.60 16.02
C ALA A 13 0.85 -17.07 15.06
N ARG A 14 1.55 -16.12 14.43
CA ARG A 14 2.84 -16.38 13.77
C ARG A 14 3.79 -17.01 14.78
N ARG A 15 4.54 -18.02 14.33
CA ARG A 15 5.57 -18.74 15.11
C ARG A 15 6.50 -17.73 15.79
N THR A 16 6.32 -17.51 17.08
CA THR A 16 7.33 -16.95 17.98
C THR A 16 8.47 -17.98 18.08
N SER A 17 9.48 -17.90 17.21
CA SER A 17 10.63 -18.79 17.25
C SER A 17 11.88 -18.04 17.71
N ARG A 18 12.78 -18.75 18.41
CA ARG A 18 14.12 -18.27 18.77
C ARG A 18 15.01 -17.95 17.54
N ALA A 19 14.51 -18.12 16.32
CA ALA A 19 15.27 -18.06 15.07
C ALA A 19 14.99 -16.83 14.19
N GLY A 20 14.09 -15.92 14.56
CA GLY A 20 13.69 -14.80 13.66
C GLY A 20 14.86 -13.96 13.13
N VAL A 21 15.82 -13.58 13.97
CA VAL A 21 17.02 -12.84 13.50
C VAL A 21 17.97 -13.70 12.66
N HIS A 22 18.00 -15.02 12.89
CA HIS A 22 18.80 -15.94 12.12
C HIS A 22 18.24 -16.08 10.71
N GLU A 23 16.92 -16.31 10.59
CA GLU A 23 16.18 -16.35 9.33
C GLU A 23 16.30 -15.01 8.56
N LEU A 24 16.13 -13.88 9.26
CA LEU A 24 16.32 -12.56 8.66
C LEU A 24 17.73 -12.40 8.05
N LYS A 25 18.77 -12.82 8.79
CA LYS A 25 20.16 -12.75 8.32
C LYS A 25 20.48 -13.77 7.23
N GLN A 26 19.71 -14.83 7.06
CA GLN A 26 19.86 -15.74 5.92
C GLN A 26 19.37 -15.08 4.63
N GLN A 27 18.37 -14.21 4.71
CA GLN A 27 17.75 -13.57 3.54
C GLN A 27 18.29 -12.18 3.24
N TYR A 28 18.74 -11.42 4.24
CA TYR A 28 19.13 -10.02 4.08
C TYR A 28 20.54 -9.71 4.61
N ASN A 29 21.24 -8.85 3.87
CA ASN A 29 22.44 -8.15 4.32
C ASN A 29 22.04 -6.79 4.89
N ILE A 30 21.99 -6.67 6.23
CA ILE A 30 21.57 -5.43 6.90
C ILE A 30 22.74 -4.45 6.98
N ASN A 31 22.55 -3.25 6.45
CA ASN A 31 23.52 -2.17 6.55
C ASN A 31 23.63 -1.67 8.00
N LYS A 32 24.83 -1.30 8.44
CA LYS A 32 25.08 -0.75 9.78
C LYS A 32 24.59 0.69 9.93
N LYS A 33 24.47 1.44 8.83
CA LYS A 33 24.01 2.83 8.84
C LYS A 33 22.50 2.88 9.10
N VAL A 34 22.12 3.63 10.13
CA VAL A 34 20.72 3.94 10.43
C VAL A 34 20.23 4.95 9.40
N LEU A 35 19.12 4.64 8.73
CA LEU A 35 18.44 5.54 7.80
C LEU A 35 17.58 6.55 8.55
N GLY A 36 16.91 6.10 9.61
CA GLY A 36 16.03 6.93 10.43
C GLY A 36 15.82 6.33 11.81
N SER A 37 15.38 7.16 12.76
CA SER A 37 14.98 6.71 14.09
C SER A 37 13.57 7.22 14.34
N GLY A 38 12.61 6.30 14.44
CA GLY A 38 11.22 6.61 14.79
C GLY A 38 10.96 6.45 16.28
N SER A 39 9.72 6.71 16.69
CA SER A 39 9.28 6.62 18.10
C SER A 39 9.49 5.24 18.73
N PHE A 40 9.42 4.17 17.92
CA PHE A 40 9.46 2.78 18.40
C PHE A 40 10.74 2.02 18.03
N GLY A 41 11.61 2.58 17.18
CA GLY A 41 12.71 1.79 16.64
C GLY A 41 13.64 2.51 15.67
N LYS A 42 14.64 1.77 15.20
CA LYS A 42 15.60 2.25 14.19
C LYS A 42 15.30 1.60 12.85
N VAL A 43 15.42 2.37 11.79
CA VAL A 43 15.26 1.89 10.42
C VAL A 43 16.63 1.72 9.78
N PHE A 44 16.87 0.56 9.17
CA PHE A 44 18.11 0.22 8.48
C PHE A 44 17.81 -0.09 7.02
N GLN A 45 18.74 0.24 6.13
CA GLN A 45 18.73 -0.32 4.78
C GLN A 45 19.19 -1.77 4.84
N ALA A 46 18.62 -2.64 4.01
CA ALA A 46 19.17 -3.96 3.77
C ALA A 46 19.07 -4.35 2.30
N GLU A 47 19.94 -5.25 1.88
CA GLU A 47 19.96 -5.85 0.55
C GLU A 47 19.44 -7.28 0.64
N ASN A 48 18.55 -7.68 -0.28
CA ASN A 48 18.15 -9.07 -0.40
C ASN A 48 19.33 -9.88 -0.97
N LYS A 49 19.69 -10.98 -0.31
CA LYS A 49 20.84 -11.82 -0.70
C LYS A 49 20.60 -12.61 -1.99
N ALA A 50 19.35 -12.88 -2.35
CA ALA A 50 18.99 -13.56 -3.59
C ALA A 50 18.90 -12.58 -4.77
N ASP A 51 18.67 -11.29 -4.51
CA ASP A 51 18.68 -10.22 -5.51
C ASP A 51 19.30 -8.94 -4.91
N ASN A 52 20.60 -8.74 -5.14
CA ASN A 52 21.34 -7.59 -4.61
C ASN A 52 20.84 -6.24 -5.17
N SER A 53 20.02 -6.22 -6.22
CA SER A 53 19.39 -4.99 -6.71
C SER A 53 18.17 -4.59 -5.86
N HIS A 54 17.58 -5.55 -5.16
CA HIS A 54 16.40 -5.37 -4.33
C HIS A 54 16.79 -4.91 -2.92
N HIS A 55 16.57 -3.63 -2.67
CA HIS A 55 16.86 -2.99 -1.39
C HIS A 55 15.56 -2.77 -0.60
N VAL A 56 15.64 -2.99 0.72
CA VAL A 56 14.50 -2.88 1.64
C VAL A 56 14.84 -1.99 2.84
N ALA A 57 13.81 -1.50 3.51
CA ALA A 57 13.91 -0.86 4.81
C ALA A 57 13.51 -1.86 5.90
N ILE A 58 14.34 -2.01 6.93
CA ILE A 58 14.06 -2.87 8.09
C ILE A 58 13.89 -1.99 9.32
N LYS A 59 12.66 -1.89 9.83
CA LYS A 59 12.32 -1.22 11.10
C LYS A 59 12.54 -2.23 12.24
N VAL A 60 13.53 -1.94 13.09
CA VAL A 60 13.91 -2.79 14.24
C VAL A 60 13.38 -2.18 15.53
N ILE A 61 12.53 -2.92 16.22
CA ILE A 61 11.80 -2.49 17.40
C ILE A 61 12.22 -3.35 18.58
N ALA A 62 12.60 -2.73 19.70
CA ALA A 62 13.07 -3.43 20.90
C ALA A 62 11.92 -3.71 21.86
N LYS A 63 11.58 -4.99 22.07
CA LYS A 63 10.46 -5.42 22.93
C LYS A 63 10.60 -4.97 24.38
N GLN A 64 11.83 -4.94 24.90
CA GLN A 64 12.13 -4.55 26.29
C GLN A 64 11.75 -3.11 26.61
N LYS A 65 11.54 -2.26 25.58
CA LYS A 65 11.15 -0.86 25.74
C LYS A 65 9.63 -0.66 25.68
N LEU A 66 8.88 -1.74 25.50
CA LEU A 66 7.44 -1.70 25.23
C LEU A 66 6.68 -2.37 26.36
N SER A 67 5.54 -1.79 26.70
CA SER A 67 4.48 -2.42 27.47
C SER A 67 3.77 -3.49 26.65
N GLU A 68 3.05 -4.39 27.32
CA GLU A 68 2.21 -5.40 26.64
C GLU A 68 1.19 -4.77 25.69
N GLN A 69 0.64 -3.60 26.04
CA GLN A 69 -0.29 -2.85 25.20
C GLN A 69 0.38 -2.33 23.92
N GLU A 70 1.63 -1.86 24.00
CA GLU A 70 2.39 -1.42 22.84
C GLU A 70 2.78 -2.59 21.94
N ILE A 71 3.12 -3.76 22.51
CA ILE A 71 3.36 -4.99 21.73
C ILE A 71 2.09 -5.42 21.00
N LEU A 72 0.92 -5.38 21.66
CA LEU A 72 -0.35 -5.67 21.02
C LEU A 72 -0.67 -4.67 19.89
N ALA A 73 -0.39 -3.38 20.11
CA ALA A 73 -0.55 -2.35 19.08
C ALA A 73 0.37 -2.58 17.87
N LEU A 74 1.59 -3.07 18.07
CA LEU A 74 2.49 -3.45 16.98
C LEU A 74 1.98 -4.66 16.19
N HIS A 75 1.44 -5.68 16.86
CA HIS A 75 0.81 -6.79 16.15
C HIS A 75 -0.39 -6.33 15.33
N GLN A 76 -1.14 -5.34 15.84
CA GLN A 76 -2.21 -4.69 15.09
C GLN A 76 -1.68 -3.89 13.89
N GLU A 77 -0.58 -3.13 14.04
CA GLU A 77 0.10 -2.44 12.92
C GLU A 77 0.49 -3.45 11.83
N VAL A 78 1.10 -4.57 12.20
CA VAL A 78 1.48 -5.64 11.26
C VAL A 78 0.26 -6.21 10.56
N SER A 79 -0.81 -6.51 11.29
CA SER A 79 -2.05 -7.02 10.70
C SER A 79 -2.68 -6.03 9.71
N ILE A 80 -2.65 -4.72 10.02
CA ILE A 80 -3.11 -3.67 9.10
C ILE A 80 -2.22 -3.64 7.84
N LEU A 81 -0.90 -3.57 8.01
CA LEU A 81 0.06 -3.52 6.90
C LEU A 81 -0.08 -4.71 5.94
N GLN A 82 -0.45 -5.89 6.45
CA GLN A 82 -0.70 -7.07 5.61
C GLN A 82 -1.93 -6.96 4.73
N THR A 83 -2.92 -6.13 5.10
CA THR A 83 -4.16 -5.94 4.33
C THR A 83 -4.06 -4.83 3.29
N LEU A 84 -3.03 -3.98 3.39
CA LEU A 84 -2.87 -2.80 2.54
C LEU A 84 -2.13 -3.16 1.25
N ASP A 85 -2.77 -2.89 0.11
CA ASP A 85 -2.16 -3.06 -1.20
C ASP A 85 -2.62 -1.95 -2.15
N HIS A 86 -1.81 -0.89 -2.23
CA HIS A 86 -2.10 0.29 -3.03
C HIS A 86 -0.78 0.94 -3.50
N PRO A 87 -0.70 1.48 -4.72
CA PRO A 87 0.55 2.03 -5.27
C PRO A 87 1.17 3.15 -4.43
N ASN A 88 0.34 3.93 -3.73
CA ASN A 88 0.77 5.05 -2.89
C ASN A 88 0.86 4.74 -1.39
N ILE A 89 0.83 3.45 -1.02
CA ILE A 89 1.11 2.98 0.34
C ILE A 89 2.43 2.21 0.31
N VAL A 90 3.24 2.35 1.35
CA VAL A 90 4.48 1.59 1.48
C VAL A 90 4.20 0.09 1.47
N LYS A 91 4.89 -0.65 0.60
CA LYS A 91 4.70 -2.10 0.55
C LYS A 91 5.32 -2.76 1.79
N TYR A 92 4.54 -3.60 2.45
CA TYR A 92 5.00 -4.50 3.50
C TYR A 92 5.38 -5.85 2.89
N TYR A 93 6.56 -6.38 3.26
CA TYR A 93 7.04 -7.67 2.76
C TYR A 93 6.82 -8.76 3.80
N GLU A 94 7.42 -8.63 4.98
CA GLU A 94 7.41 -9.67 6.00
C GLU A 94 7.83 -9.14 7.37
N THR A 95 7.62 -9.96 8.41
CA THR A 95 8.01 -9.69 9.79
C THR A 95 8.82 -10.86 10.32
N TYR A 96 9.91 -10.55 11.00
CA TYR A 96 10.67 -11.50 11.81
C TYR A 96 10.61 -11.08 13.26
N GLU A 97 10.64 -12.06 14.16
CA GLU A 97 10.50 -11.82 15.60
C GLU A 97 11.42 -12.78 16.37
N ASP A 98 12.16 -12.24 17.35
CA ASP A 98 12.93 -13.02 18.31
C ASP A 98 12.59 -12.62 19.75
N GLU A 99 13.30 -13.15 20.75
CA GLU A 99 13.03 -12.85 22.17
C GLU A 99 13.15 -11.36 22.53
N LYS A 100 13.93 -10.56 21.76
CA LYS A 100 14.28 -9.17 22.09
C LYS A 100 13.73 -8.15 21.09
N PHE A 101 13.54 -8.53 19.83
CA PHE A 101 13.26 -7.61 18.74
C PHE A 101 12.14 -8.10 17.82
N ILE A 102 11.45 -7.13 17.23
CA ILE A 102 10.57 -7.30 16.07
C ILE A 102 11.22 -6.55 14.90
N TYR A 103 11.23 -7.18 13.73
CA TYR A 103 11.84 -6.69 12.50
C TYR A 103 10.77 -6.61 11.42
N LEU A 104 10.38 -5.41 11.01
CA LEU A 104 9.44 -5.20 9.91
C LEU A 104 10.22 -4.91 8.63
N VAL A 105 10.07 -5.76 7.61
CA VAL A 105 10.70 -5.60 6.30
C VAL A 105 9.72 -4.93 5.34
N MET A 106 10.11 -3.77 4.81
CA MET A 106 9.25 -2.86 4.05
C MET A 106 9.95 -2.30 2.82
N GLU A 107 9.18 -1.73 1.90
CA GLU A 107 9.68 -0.99 0.75
C GLU A 107 10.62 0.16 1.18
N LEU A 108 11.80 0.22 0.56
CA LEU A 108 12.71 1.32 0.76
C LEU A 108 12.25 2.54 -0.05
N CYS A 109 12.04 3.67 0.63
CA CYS A 109 11.69 4.94 0.01
C CYS A 109 12.89 5.91 0.05
N PRO A 110 13.84 5.86 -0.92
CA PRO A 110 15.08 6.63 -0.85
C PRO A 110 14.94 8.09 -1.30
N GLY A 111 13.77 8.49 -1.80
CA GLY A 111 13.53 9.82 -2.38
C GLY A 111 13.31 10.94 -1.37
N GLY A 112 13.46 10.65 -0.07
CA GLY A 112 13.32 11.61 1.02
C GLY A 112 11.88 11.87 1.44
N GLU A 113 11.72 12.67 2.50
CA GLU A 113 10.41 13.13 2.99
C GLU A 113 9.80 14.18 2.04
N LEU A 114 8.47 14.32 2.07
CA LEU A 114 7.73 15.26 1.22
C LEU A 114 8.28 16.70 1.34
N PHE A 115 8.63 17.12 2.55
CA PHE A 115 9.08 18.48 2.83
C PHE A 115 10.51 18.77 2.37
N GLU A 116 11.34 17.76 2.13
CA GLU A 116 12.69 17.97 1.59
C GLU A 116 12.65 18.53 0.16
N LYS A 117 11.51 18.37 -0.54
CA LYS A 117 11.28 18.95 -1.87
C LYS A 117 10.67 20.35 -1.86
N LEU A 118 10.50 20.99 -0.69
CA LEU A 118 10.05 22.38 -0.63
C LEU A 118 11.08 23.32 -1.26
N SER A 119 10.61 24.38 -1.92
CA SER A 119 11.49 25.42 -2.46
C SER A 119 12.23 26.16 -1.33
N ALA A 120 13.21 27.01 -1.68
CA ALA A 120 13.94 27.85 -0.71
C ALA A 120 13.02 28.72 0.18
N ASN A 121 11.80 29.01 -0.29
CA ASN A 121 10.78 29.74 0.45
C ASN A 121 9.88 28.84 1.31
N GLN A 122 10.26 27.57 1.53
CA GLN A 122 9.50 26.56 2.27
C GLN A 122 8.06 26.36 1.76
N THR A 123 7.83 26.62 0.47
CA THR A 123 6.53 26.47 -0.20
C THR A 123 6.66 25.59 -1.44
N MET A 124 5.56 24.94 -1.78
CA MET A 124 5.38 24.13 -2.98
C MET A 124 4.37 24.84 -3.90
N ASN A 125 4.63 24.85 -5.21
CA ASN A 125 3.64 25.35 -6.16
C ASN A 125 2.42 24.42 -6.19
N GLU A 126 1.26 24.95 -6.61
CA GLU A 126 0.01 24.19 -6.57
C GLU A 126 0.04 22.92 -7.43
N ASN A 127 0.75 22.90 -8.54
CA ASN A 127 0.81 21.71 -9.41
C ASN A 127 1.52 20.55 -8.71
N LEU A 128 2.69 20.81 -8.11
CA LEU A 128 3.43 19.81 -7.35
C LEU A 128 2.67 19.39 -6.08
N ALA A 129 2.02 20.35 -5.40
CA ALA A 129 1.18 20.07 -4.25
C ALA A 129 -0.01 19.19 -4.64
N ALA A 130 -0.67 19.47 -5.77
CA ALA A 130 -1.78 18.67 -6.28
C ALA A 130 -1.34 17.24 -6.59
N MET A 131 -0.17 17.03 -7.22
CA MET A 131 0.37 15.69 -7.45
C MET A 131 0.54 14.93 -6.14
N ALA A 132 1.18 15.54 -5.13
CA ALA A 132 1.42 14.87 -3.85
C ALA A 132 0.12 14.58 -3.09
N ILE A 133 -0.76 15.58 -2.99
CA ILE A 133 -2.02 15.46 -2.26
C ILE A 133 -2.96 14.46 -2.93
N GLU A 134 -2.99 14.38 -4.27
CA GLU A 134 -3.78 13.38 -4.99
C GLU A 134 -3.37 11.96 -4.60
N ARG A 135 -2.06 11.68 -4.58
CA ARG A 135 -1.51 10.35 -4.25
C ARG A 135 -1.79 9.95 -2.80
N VAL A 136 -1.63 10.87 -1.85
CA VAL A 136 -1.98 10.63 -0.43
C VAL A 136 -3.48 10.44 -0.27
N LEU A 137 -4.29 11.22 -0.98
CA LEU A 137 -5.75 11.12 -0.91
C LEU A 137 -6.27 9.78 -1.43
N ARG A 138 -5.71 9.27 -2.55
CA ARG A 138 -6.01 7.91 -3.06
C ARG A 138 -5.66 6.82 -2.04
N ALA A 139 -4.48 6.91 -1.43
CA ALA A 139 -4.08 5.98 -0.36
C ALA A 139 -5.05 6.01 0.83
N LEU A 140 -5.53 7.20 1.22
CA LEU A 140 -6.53 7.36 2.28
C LEU A 140 -7.90 6.79 1.90
N ILE A 141 -8.38 7.02 0.68
CA ILE A 141 -9.64 6.46 0.18
C ILE A 141 -9.60 4.93 0.26
N HIS A 142 -8.51 4.31 -0.21
CA HIS A 142 -8.30 2.87 -0.11
C HIS A 142 -8.39 2.39 1.35
N CYS A 143 -7.63 3.01 2.26
CA CYS A 143 -7.68 2.68 3.69
C CYS A 143 -9.11 2.80 4.25
N HIS A 144 -9.80 3.91 3.94
CA HIS A 144 -11.13 4.20 4.45
C HIS A 144 -12.18 3.22 3.94
N ARG A 145 -12.06 2.74 2.70
CA ARG A 145 -12.95 1.70 2.12
C ARG A 145 -12.84 0.36 2.84
N ILE A 146 -11.63 -0.05 3.21
CA ILE A 146 -11.41 -1.27 4.01
C ILE A 146 -11.54 -1.05 5.52
N GLY A 147 -12.05 0.12 5.94
CA GLY A 147 -12.35 0.43 7.33
C GLY A 147 -11.11 0.73 8.18
N ILE A 148 -10.03 1.25 7.60
CA ILE A 148 -8.79 1.62 8.29
C ILE A 148 -8.66 3.15 8.31
N VAL A 149 -8.38 3.72 9.48
CA VAL A 149 -8.07 5.16 9.65
C VAL A 149 -6.61 5.30 10.03
N HIS A 150 -5.87 6.18 9.36
CA HIS A 150 -4.43 6.34 9.57
C HIS A 150 -4.11 7.09 10.86
N ARG A 151 -4.83 8.19 11.14
CA ARG A 151 -4.74 9.01 12.36
C ARG A 151 -3.43 9.78 12.60
N ASP A 152 -2.51 9.78 11.64
CA ASP A 152 -1.19 10.43 11.78
C ASP A 152 -0.69 10.96 10.44
N ILE A 153 -1.57 11.61 9.68
CA ILE A 153 -1.19 12.24 8.41
C ILE A 153 -0.41 13.51 8.70
N LYS A 154 0.86 13.47 8.34
CA LYS A 154 1.83 14.55 8.50
C LYS A 154 2.99 14.38 7.50
N PRO A 155 3.77 15.43 7.25
CA PRO A 155 4.87 15.42 6.28
C PRO A 155 5.89 14.30 6.50
N GLU A 156 6.24 14.03 7.76
CA GLU A 156 7.23 13.02 8.15
C GLU A 156 6.79 11.60 7.78
N ASN A 157 5.47 11.38 7.60
CA ASN A 157 4.89 10.11 7.21
C ASN A 157 4.63 9.99 5.69
N ILE A 158 5.14 10.93 4.89
CA ILE A 158 4.97 10.92 3.44
C ILE A 158 6.35 11.00 2.79
N MET A 159 6.74 9.96 2.07
CA MET A 159 8.04 9.84 1.44
C MET A 159 7.92 9.68 -0.07
N TYR A 160 9.04 9.86 -0.76
CA TYR A 160 9.19 9.50 -2.16
C TYR A 160 9.95 8.19 -2.33
N ASP A 161 9.49 7.34 -3.23
CA ASP A 161 10.24 6.17 -3.67
C ASP A 161 11.37 6.55 -4.66
N LYS A 162 12.04 5.53 -5.22
CA LYS A 162 13.13 5.72 -6.18
C LYS A 162 12.65 6.33 -7.52
N ALA A 163 11.40 6.11 -7.89
CA ALA A 163 10.78 6.69 -9.09
C ALA A 163 10.31 8.13 -8.86
N GLY A 164 10.26 8.57 -7.60
CA GLY A 164 9.71 9.87 -7.23
C GLY A 164 8.19 9.84 -7.02
N GLU A 165 7.59 8.65 -6.89
CA GLU A 165 6.19 8.52 -6.49
C GLU A 165 6.02 8.70 -4.99
N VAL A 166 4.86 9.22 -4.60
CA VAL A 166 4.51 9.43 -3.20
C VAL A 166 4.05 8.12 -2.55
N LYS A 167 4.61 7.86 -1.36
CA LYS A 167 4.30 6.73 -0.50
C LYS A 167 3.89 7.24 0.88
N LEU A 168 2.70 6.86 1.31
CA LEU A 168 2.27 6.99 2.70
C LEU A 168 2.95 5.89 3.53
N ILE A 169 3.69 6.31 4.55
CA ILE A 169 4.46 5.46 5.45
C ILE A 169 3.91 5.55 6.89
N ASP A 170 4.25 4.56 7.71
CA ASP A 170 3.97 4.48 9.14
C ASP A 170 2.49 4.38 9.57
N PHE A 171 2.03 3.15 9.74
CA PHE A 171 0.69 2.80 10.21
C PHE A 171 0.66 2.47 11.72
N GLY A 172 1.69 2.85 12.49
CA GLY A 172 1.77 2.54 13.92
C GLY A 172 0.66 3.16 14.77
N LEU A 173 0.02 4.22 14.26
CA LEU A 173 -1.19 4.78 14.85
C LEU A 173 -2.45 4.43 14.06
N ALA A 174 -2.41 3.58 13.04
CA ALA A 174 -3.62 3.21 12.31
C ALA A 174 -4.56 2.35 13.16
N LYS A 175 -5.85 2.34 12.83
CA LYS A 175 -6.84 1.48 13.51
C LYS A 175 -7.98 1.08 12.58
N GLN A 176 -8.45 -0.14 12.74
CA GLN A 176 -9.68 -0.60 12.11
C GLN A 176 -10.91 0.01 12.80
N THR A 177 -11.80 0.62 12.03
CA THR A 177 -13.01 1.28 12.54
C THR A 177 -14.04 0.24 12.94
N THR A 178 -14.06 -0.11 14.22
CA THR A 178 -15.22 -0.78 14.84
C THR A 178 -15.95 0.25 15.71
N GLY A 179 -16.67 1.17 15.06
CA GLY A 179 -17.53 2.19 15.70
C GLY A 179 -16.80 3.35 16.41
N ASN A 180 -17.58 4.26 16.99
CA ASN A 180 -17.14 5.45 17.72
C ASN A 180 -16.18 5.06 18.87
N GLN A 181 -14.87 5.22 18.68
CA GLN A 181 -13.88 4.94 19.72
C GLN A 181 -13.21 6.23 20.21
N LYS A 182 -13.01 6.29 21.53
CA LYS A 182 -12.22 7.34 22.20
C LYS A 182 -10.75 6.99 22.12
N LEU A 183 -9.92 7.92 21.64
CA LEU A 183 -8.48 7.90 21.94
C LEU A 183 -8.25 8.54 23.29
N THR A 184 -7.44 7.88 24.12
CA THR A 184 -6.97 8.40 25.40
C THR A 184 -5.61 9.08 25.31
N THR A 185 -5.00 9.11 24.12
CA THR A 185 -3.61 9.57 23.94
C THR A 185 -3.52 10.57 22.79
N ILE A 186 -3.27 11.83 23.12
CA ILE A 186 -2.83 12.86 22.17
C ILE A 186 -1.31 12.69 22.04
N ALA A 187 -0.86 11.78 21.18
CA ALA A 187 0.55 11.68 20.82
C ALA A 187 0.81 12.49 19.54
N GLY A 188 1.93 13.22 19.48
CA GLY A 188 2.43 13.87 18.26
C GLY A 188 2.34 15.41 18.19
N THR A 189 2.63 15.94 17.00
CA THR A 189 2.66 17.36 16.64
C THR A 189 1.23 17.89 16.49
N PRO A 190 0.73 18.78 17.37
CA PRO A 190 -0.70 19.09 17.48
C PRO A 190 -1.32 19.78 16.26
N TYR A 191 -0.50 20.27 15.33
CA TYR A 191 -0.94 21.13 14.24
C TYR A 191 -1.81 20.41 13.20
N PHE A 192 -1.63 19.09 13.01
CA PHE A 192 -2.39 18.30 12.04
C PHE A 192 -3.67 17.69 12.60
N ILE A 193 -3.90 17.81 13.91
CA ILE A 193 -4.98 17.11 14.60
C ILE A 193 -6.32 17.85 14.43
N GLY A 194 -7.38 17.12 14.09
CA GLY A 194 -8.75 17.65 13.99
C GLY A 194 -9.42 17.91 15.35
N PRO A 195 -10.38 18.84 15.44
CA PRO A 195 -11.06 19.17 16.69
C PRO A 195 -11.78 17.97 17.32
N GLU A 196 -12.28 17.06 16.50
CA GLU A 196 -12.98 15.86 16.94
C GLU A 196 -12.06 14.82 17.61
N VAL A 197 -10.77 14.83 17.27
CA VAL A 197 -9.75 13.99 17.92
C VAL A 197 -9.47 14.51 19.33
N LEU A 198 -9.41 15.84 19.52
CA LEU A 198 -9.28 16.47 20.84
C LEU A 198 -10.48 16.13 21.76
N ASN A 199 -11.67 15.97 21.16
CA ASN A 199 -12.90 15.62 21.87
C ASN A 199 -13.07 14.10 22.06
N GLY A 200 -12.16 13.29 21.53
CA GLY A 200 -12.18 11.83 21.64
C GLY A 200 -13.30 11.15 20.84
N SER A 201 -13.88 11.77 19.81
CA SER A 201 -14.83 11.08 18.92
C SER A 201 -14.50 11.40 17.48
N TYR A 202 -13.82 10.49 16.81
CA TYR A 202 -13.33 10.71 15.45
C TYR A 202 -13.44 9.42 14.63
N GLY A 203 -13.48 9.58 13.31
CA GLY A 203 -13.54 8.51 12.32
C GLY A 203 -12.61 8.84 11.16
N LYS A 204 -12.88 8.28 9.99
CA LYS A 204 -12.08 8.49 8.77
C LYS A 204 -11.91 9.97 8.38
N GLU A 205 -12.85 10.81 8.77
CA GLU A 205 -12.87 12.24 8.47
C GLU A 205 -11.65 12.97 9.05
N CYS A 206 -11.03 12.46 10.13
CA CYS A 206 -9.86 13.10 10.74
C CYS A 206 -8.66 13.12 9.79
N ASP A 207 -8.46 12.08 8.98
CA ASP A 207 -7.37 12.03 8.00
C ASP A 207 -7.56 13.11 6.92
N ILE A 208 -8.80 13.42 6.55
CA ILE A 208 -9.11 14.49 5.59
C ILE A 208 -8.80 15.87 6.18
N TRP A 209 -9.06 16.09 7.47
CA TRP A 209 -8.63 17.31 8.14
C TRP A 209 -7.10 17.45 8.12
N SER A 210 -6.40 16.39 8.55
CA SER A 210 -4.94 16.38 8.59
C SER A 210 -4.32 16.61 7.21
N LEU A 211 -4.88 16.01 6.16
CA LEU A 211 -4.46 16.24 4.79
C LEU A 211 -4.77 17.66 4.31
N GLY A 212 -5.89 18.25 4.73
CA GLY A 212 -6.20 19.65 4.46
C GLY A 212 -5.19 20.60 5.10
N VAL A 213 -4.81 20.33 6.36
CA VAL A 213 -3.73 21.06 7.05
C VAL A 213 -2.41 20.90 6.29
N LEU A 214 -2.07 19.68 5.84
CA LEU A 214 -0.88 19.43 5.05
C LEU A 214 -0.87 20.25 3.74
N LEU A 215 -1.97 20.24 2.98
CA LEU A 215 -2.09 21.05 1.76
C LEU A 215 -1.88 22.53 2.07
N TYR A 216 -2.50 23.06 3.14
CA TYR A 216 -2.28 24.43 3.57
C TYR A 216 -0.81 24.72 3.86
N VAL A 217 -0.11 23.83 4.59
CA VAL A 217 1.31 24.02 4.91
C VAL A 217 2.16 23.98 3.64
N LEU A 218 1.90 23.05 2.71
CA LEU A 218 2.63 22.96 1.45
C LEU A 218 2.55 24.26 0.64
N VAL A 219 1.35 24.84 0.50
CA VAL A 219 1.16 26.00 -0.38
C VAL A 219 1.43 27.34 0.31
N THR A 220 1.44 27.39 1.64
CA THR A 220 1.67 28.64 2.39
C THR A 220 2.99 28.70 3.15
N GLY A 221 3.61 27.56 3.46
CA GLY A 221 4.80 27.45 4.31
C GLY A 221 4.52 27.70 5.80
N THR A 222 3.25 27.80 6.20
CA THR A 222 2.84 28.12 7.58
C THR A 222 1.75 27.15 8.05
N TYR A 223 1.52 27.06 9.36
CA TYR A 223 0.40 26.29 9.91
C TYR A 223 -0.88 27.13 9.97
N PRO A 224 -2.06 26.55 9.66
CA PRO A 224 -3.33 27.29 9.72
C PRO A 224 -3.73 27.64 11.16
N PHE A 225 -3.29 26.82 12.13
CA PHE A 225 -3.56 26.98 13.56
C PHE A 225 -2.26 27.07 14.35
N ASP A 226 -1.52 28.17 14.18
CA ASP A 226 -0.29 28.42 14.96
C ASP A 226 -0.54 29.40 16.11
N SER A 227 0.34 29.41 17.13
CA SER A 227 0.35 30.39 18.21
C SER A 227 1.65 31.19 18.18
N ALA A 228 1.53 32.52 18.22
CA ALA A 228 2.69 33.41 18.31
C ALA A 228 3.54 33.15 19.58
N THR A 229 2.92 32.62 20.64
CA THR A 229 3.56 32.28 21.91
C THR A 229 3.97 30.79 21.99
N LYS A 230 3.74 30.01 20.93
CA LYS A 230 3.90 28.54 20.88
C LYS A 230 3.12 27.81 21.99
N ASN A 231 2.05 28.41 22.48
CA ASN A 231 1.22 27.84 23.53
C ASN A 231 0.25 26.81 22.94
N ARG A 232 0.35 25.55 23.38
CA ARG A 232 -0.52 24.45 22.93
C ARG A 232 -2.00 24.70 23.20
N ALA A 233 -2.35 25.34 24.32
CA ALA A 233 -3.74 25.63 24.64
C ALA A 233 -4.36 26.63 23.64
N GLU A 234 -3.58 27.63 23.19
CA GLU A 234 -4.03 28.57 22.17
C GLU A 234 -4.19 27.88 20.81
N VAL A 235 -3.27 26.99 20.44
CA VAL A 235 -3.38 26.16 19.23
C VAL A 235 -4.67 25.33 19.26
N PHE A 236 -4.96 24.67 20.37
CA PHE A 236 -6.20 23.89 20.52
C PHE A 236 -7.46 24.75 20.45
N GLN A 237 -7.45 25.95 21.04
CA GLN A 237 -8.57 26.89 20.89
C GLN A 237 -8.78 27.33 19.44
N LYS A 238 -7.70 27.53 18.67
CA LYS A 238 -7.78 27.86 17.25
C LYS A 238 -8.32 26.68 16.42
N ILE A 239 -7.85 25.47 16.69
CA ILE A 239 -8.35 24.23 16.06
C ILE A 239 -9.86 24.06 16.33
N GLN A 240 -10.32 24.26 17.56
CA GLN A 240 -11.74 24.19 17.91
C GLN A 240 -12.60 25.24 17.20
N LYS A 241 -12.06 26.43 16.94
CA LYS A 241 -12.74 27.47 16.14
C LYS A 241 -12.73 27.14 14.64
N GLY A 242 -11.66 26.52 14.14
CA GLY A 242 -11.50 26.12 12.74
C GLY A 242 -11.51 27.29 11.74
N ILE A 243 -11.19 28.50 12.18
CA ILE A 243 -11.14 29.68 11.31
C ILE A 243 -9.76 29.75 10.67
N ILE A 244 -9.70 29.66 9.34
CA ILE A 244 -8.47 29.75 8.56
C ILE A 244 -8.38 31.10 7.87
N THR A 245 -7.20 31.68 7.88
CA THR A 245 -6.82 32.88 7.11
C THR A 245 -5.57 32.59 6.32
N PHE A 246 -5.47 33.06 5.08
CA PHE A 246 -4.28 32.87 4.26
C PHE A 246 -3.29 34.02 4.47
N PRO A 247 -1.96 33.78 4.48
CA PRO A 247 -0.98 34.84 4.65
C PRO A 247 -1.01 35.85 3.48
N PRO A 248 -1.07 37.17 3.73
CA PRO A 248 -1.23 38.18 2.66
C PRO A 248 -0.12 38.12 1.59
N ASN A 249 1.08 37.67 1.95
CA ASN A 249 2.22 37.53 1.04
C ASN A 249 2.10 36.37 0.04
N ILE A 250 1.22 35.39 0.28
CA ILE A 250 0.99 34.24 -0.59
C ILE A 250 -0.46 34.15 -1.10
N GLU A 251 -1.43 34.74 -0.40
CA GLU A 251 -2.86 34.61 -0.69
C GLU A 251 -3.25 34.99 -2.13
N GLY A 252 -2.63 36.04 -2.67
CA GLY A 252 -2.85 36.49 -4.05
C GLY A 252 -2.24 35.57 -5.12
N LYS A 253 -1.34 34.67 -4.73
CA LYS A 253 -0.74 33.65 -5.61
C LYS A 253 -1.56 32.35 -5.63
N LEU A 254 -2.41 32.13 -4.62
CA LEU A 254 -3.23 30.94 -4.53
C LEU A 254 -4.50 31.06 -5.37
N THR A 255 -4.81 30.02 -6.12
CA THR A 255 -6.04 29.92 -6.90
C THR A 255 -7.27 29.90 -5.99
N PRO A 256 -8.43 30.42 -6.44
CA PRO A 256 -9.69 30.29 -5.72
C PRO A 256 -10.03 28.82 -5.37
N GLU A 257 -9.74 27.89 -6.28
CA GLU A 257 -10.04 26.47 -6.15
C GLU A 257 -9.16 25.79 -5.09
N CYS A 258 -7.88 26.18 -4.96
CA CYS A 258 -7.01 25.72 -3.88
C CYS A 258 -7.57 26.12 -2.52
N LYS A 259 -7.91 27.41 -2.39
CA LYS A 259 -8.46 27.97 -1.15
C LYS A 259 -9.82 27.35 -0.81
N ASP A 260 -10.64 27.03 -1.81
CA ASP A 260 -11.93 26.36 -1.63
C ASP A 260 -11.76 24.92 -1.15
N LEU A 261 -10.86 24.14 -1.77
CA LEU A 261 -10.57 22.76 -1.34
C LEU A 261 -10.08 22.71 0.11
N ILE A 262 -9.11 23.56 0.47
CA ILE A 262 -8.59 23.66 1.85
C ILE A 262 -9.73 23.94 2.84
N ARG A 263 -10.64 24.87 2.52
CA ARG A 263 -11.80 25.18 3.39
C ARG A 263 -12.78 24.03 3.51
N LYS A 264 -12.97 23.22 2.46
CA LYS A 264 -13.84 22.04 2.48
C LYS A 264 -13.23 20.86 3.27
N MET A 265 -11.91 20.73 3.29
CA MET A 265 -11.18 19.71 4.04
C MET A 265 -11.06 20.07 5.53
N ILE A 266 -10.87 21.34 5.87
CA ILE A 266 -10.71 21.81 7.24
C ILE A 266 -12.03 22.41 7.77
N VAL A 267 -13.04 21.54 7.90
CA VAL A 267 -14.35 21.86 8.47
C VAL A 267 -14.49 21.24 9.86
N VAL A 268 -14.85 22.04 10.86
CA VAL A 268 -14.97 21.59 12.27
C VAL A 268 -16.08 20.55 12.43
N ASP A 269 -17.23 20.80 11.80
CA ASP A 269 -18.33 19.84 11.76
C ASP A 269 -17.98 18.69 10.81
N ARG A 270 -17.55 17.56 11.38
CA ARG A 270 -17.13 16.37 10.62
C ARG A 270 -18.19 15.87 9.64
N SER A 271 -19.48 16.09 9.92
CA SER A 271 -20.58 15.65 9.02
C SER A 271 -20.70 16.50 7.76
N LYS A 272 -20.13 17.70 7.77
CA LYS A 272 -20.08 18.65 6.65
C LYS A 272 -18.71 18.69 5.98
N ARG A 273 -17.71 18.04 6.59
CA ARG A 273 -16.38 17.90 6.01
C ARG A 273 -16.49 17.03 4.76
N VAL A 274 -15.81 17.45 3.71
CA VAL A 274 -15.75 16.70 2.44
C VAL A 274 -15.21 15.29 2.67
N SER A 275 -15.73 14.29 1.97
CA SER A 275 -15.14 12.95 1.98
C SER A 275 -13.85 12.91 1.13
N GLY A 276 -13.10 11.82 1.21
CA GLY A 276 -11.90 11.65 0.39
C GLY A 276 -12.21 11.68 -1.12
N GLU A 277 -13.26 10.97 -1.52
CA GLU A 277 -13.74 10.86 -2.90
C GLU A 277 -14.25 12.20 -3.45
N GLN A 278 -15.00 12.93 -2.62
CA GLN A 278 -15.48 14.27 -2.96
C GLN A 278 -14.33 15.29 -3.07
N ALA A 279 -13.29 15.16 -2.22
CA ALA A 279 -12.10 15.99 -2.30
C ALA A 279 -11.30 15.67 -3.58
N LEU A 280 -11.16 14.39 -3.94
CA LEU A 280 -10.43 13.96 -5.13
C LEU A 280 -11.10 14.45 -6.43
N SER A 281 -12.43 14.55 -6.42
CA SER A 281 -13.24 15.08 -7.52
C SER A 281 -13.28 16.62 -7.59
N HIS A 282 -12.49 17.31 -6.77
CA HIS A 282 -12.49 18.77 -6.74
C HIS A 282 -11.79 19.39 -7.96
N ALA A 283 -12.39 20.44 -8.54
CA ALA A 283 -11.87 21.15 -9.72
C ALA A 283 -10.42 21.68 -9.58
N TRP A 284 -9.90 21.74 -8.36
CA TRP A 284 -8.51 22.11 -8.11
C TRP A 284 -7.52 21.11 -8.74
N PHE A 285 -7.81 19.81 -8.66
CA PHE A 285 -6.94 18.78 -9.25
C PHE A 285 -6.93 18.86 -10.78
N GLU A 286 -8.10 19.01 -11.41
CA GLU A 286 -8.20 19.17 -12.87
C GLU A 286 -7.38 20.36 -13.36
N LYS A 287 -7.50 21.50 -12.67
CA LYS A 287 -6.78 22.74 -13.00
C LYS A 287 -5.26 22.62 -12.87
N CYS A 288 -4.79 21.90 -11.85
CA CYS A 288 -3.37 21.79 -11.53
C CYS A 288 -2.67 20.69 -12.33
N LEU A 289 -3.35 19.57 -12.57
CA LEU A 289 -2.73 18.37 -13.15
C LEU A 289 -2.76 18.36 -14.68
N GLN A 290 -3.57 19.21 -15.33
CA GLN A 290 -3.64 19.41 -16.79
C GLN A 290 -3.38 18.11 -17.57
N ARG A 291 -4.13 17.05 -17.23
CA ARG A 291 -3.92 15.71 -17.80
C ARG A 291 -3.97 15.86 -19.31
N LYS A 292 -2.89 15.51 -20.01
CA LYS A 292 -2.85 15.58 -21.47
C LYS A 292 -3.96 14.68 -22.00
N GLU A 293 -5.03 15.26 -22.53
CA GLU A 293 -5.93 14.55 -23.45
C GLU A 293 -5.08 14.18 -24.67
N GLY A 294 -4.58 12.94 -24.74
CA GLY A 294 -3.83 12.52 -25.92
C GLY A 294 -2.80 11.42 -25.72
N THR A 295 -3.28 10.18 -25.68
CA THR A 295 -2.99 9.12 -26.67
C THR A 295 -4.20 8.19 -26.59
N GLN A 296 -4.73 7.71 -27.71
CA GLN A 296 -5.90 6.83 -27.72
C GLN A 296 -5.82 5.79 -26.61
N ASP A 297 -6.82 5.89 -25.75
CA ASP A 297 -6.91 5.42 -24.38
C ASP A 297 -7.12 3.91 -24.27
N LEU A 298 -6.48 3.13 -25.15
CA LEU A 298 -6.68 1.70 -25.27
C LEU A 298 -5.87 0.92 -24.24
N ILE A 299 -6.52 -0.01 -23.53
CA ILE A 299 -5.78 -1.10 -22.86
C ILE A 299 -4.96 -1.79 -23.96
N GLU A 300 -3.64 -1.83 -23.83
CA GLU A 300 -2.79 -2.51 -24.81
C GLU A 300 -3.28 -3.96 -25.01
N GLU A 301 -3.44 -4.41 -26.25
CA GLU A 301 -3.91 -5.78 -26.58
C GLU A 301 -3.08 -6.84 -25.83
N GLY A 302 -1.78 -6.61 -25.64
CA GLY A 302 -0.93 -7.50 -24.87
C GLY A 302 -1.32 -7.63 -23.40
N VAL A 303 -1.83 -6.58 -22.75
CA VAL A 303 -2.39 -6.65 -21.38
C VAL A 303 -3.66 -7.50 -21.37
N LEU A 304 -4.55 -7.33 -22.35
CA LEU A 304 -5.79 -8.11 -22.46
C LEU A 304 -5.54 -9.58 -22.70
N MET A 305 -4.62 -9.91 -23.59
CA MET A 305 -4.22 -11.29 -23.86
C MET A 305 -3.69 -11.94 -22.59
N ARG A 306 -2.91 -11.24 -21.76
CA ARG A 306 -2.42 -11.77 -20.49
C ARG A 306 -3.52 -11.94 -19.45
N LEU A 307 -4.47 -11.01 -19.33
CA LEU A 307 -5.65 -11.20 -18.48
C LEU A 307 -6.45 -12.45 -18.89
N ARG A 308 -6.62 -12.68 -20.20
CA ARG A 308 -7.28 -13.88 -20.73
C ARG A 308 -6.49 -15.16 -20.50
N GLN A 309 -5.17 -15.12 -20.64
CA GLN A 309 -4.27 -16.26 -20.44
C GLN A 309 -4.00 -16.57 -18.96
N PHE A 310 -4.18 -15.60 -18.07
CA PHE A 310 -4.02 -15.81 -16.64
C PHE A 310 -5.03 -16.85 -16.10
N LYS A 311 -6.11 -17.05 -16.84
CA LYS A 311 -7.07 -18.13 -16.69
C LYS A 311 -6.44 -19.50 -16.51
N GLY A 312 -6.93 -20.27 -15.54
CA GLY A 312 -6.45 -21.65 -15.29
C GLY A 312 -5.02 -21.75 -14.74
N SER A 313 -4.40 -20.62 -14.35
CA SER A 313 -3.12 -20.61 -13.64
C SER A 313 -3.26 -21.31 -12.30
N SER A 314 -2.30 -22.19 -11.98
CA SER A 314 -2.28 -22.85 -10.67
C SER A 314 -2.08 -21.84 -9.55
N THR A 315 -2.57 -22.16 -8.35
CA THR A 315 -2.39 -21.33 -7.17
C THR A 315 -0.91 -21.03 -6.89
N LEU A 316 -0.03 -22.01 -7.14
CA LEU A 316 1.42 -21.85 -7.06
C LEU A 316 1.97 -20.82 -8.07
N LYS A 317 1.51 -20.84 -9.33
CA LYS A 317 1.91 -19.85 -10.35
C LYS A 317 1.49 -18.44 -9.92
N LYS A 318 0.25 -18.27 -9.44
CA LYS A 318 -0.25 -16.97 -8.94
C LYS A 318 0.59 -16.44 -7.78
N ALA A 319 0.91 -17.31 -6.81
CA ALA A 319 1.77 -16.96 -5.69
C ALA A 319 3.18 -16.55 -6.16
N ALA A 320 3.77 -17.29 -7.10
CA ALA A 320 5.08 -16.96 -7.67
C ALA A 320 5.10 -15.61 -8.41
N LEU A 321 4.06 -15.31 -9.19
CA LEU A 321 3.92 -14.02 -9.89
C LEU A 321 3.71 -12.86 -8.92
N ASN A 322 2.97 -13.07 -7.83
CA ASN A 322 2.89 -12.10 -6.74
C ASN A 322 4.26 -11.80 -6.12
N VAL A 323 5.10 -12.82 -5.91
CA VAL A 323 6.49 -12.62 -5.45
C VAL A 323 7.29 -11.84 -6.50
N LEU A 324 7.18 -12.19 -7.79
CA LEU A 324 7.86 -11.48 -8.87
C LEU A 324 7.50 -9.98 -8.85
N VAL A 325 6.21 -9.64 -8.77
CA VAL A 325 5.74 -8.25 -8.71
C VAL A 325 6.30 -7.50 -7.51
N LYS A 326 6.45 -8.16 -6.35
CA LYS A 326 7.07 -7.55 -5.17
C LYS A 326 8.57 -7.29 -5.34
N MET A 327 9.25 -7.99 -6.25
CA MET A 327 10.66 -7.77 -6.58
C MET A 327 10.87 -6.68 -7.65
N LEU A 328 9.82 -6.25 -8.35
CA LEU A 328 9.92 -5.23 -9.40
C LEU A 328 10.06 -3.83 -8.81
N SER A 329 10.78 -2.96 -9.52
CA SER A 329 10.89 -1.55 -9.16
C SER A 329 9.64 -0.77 -9.57
N PRO A 330 9.33 0.37 -8.94
CA PRO A 330 8.20 1.20 -9.33
C PRO A 330 8.23 1.63 -10.81
N ASN A 331 9.43 1.82 -11.38
CA ASN A 331 9.61 2.11 -12.81
C ASN A 331 9.25 0.93 -13.72
N ASP A 332 9.47 -0.31 -13.26
CA ASP A 332 9.16 -1.50 -14.07
C ASP A 332 7.65 -1.65 -14.30
N VAL A 333 6.85 -1.15 -13.35
CA VAL A 333 5.39 -1.30 -13.33
C VAL A 333 4.64 0.02 -13.59
N GLU A 334 5.34 1.10 -13.97
CA GLU A 334 4.78 2.44 -14.15
C GLU A 334 3.54 2.44 -15.06
N ASN A 335 3.67 1.88 -16.27
CA ASN A 335 2.55 1.80 -17.23
C ASN A 335 1.36 0.99 -16.71
N LEU A 336 1.63 -0.10 -15.99
CA LEU A 336 0.57 -0.96 -15.43
C LEU A 336 -0.12 -0.30 -14.24
N ARG A 337 0.63 0.46 -13.44
CA ARG A 337 0.09 1.27 -12.35
C ARG A 337 -0.85 2.35 -12.88
N ASP A 338 -0.42 3.07 -13.91
CA ASP A 338 -1.23 4.12 -14.52
C ASP A 338 -2.49 3.52 -15.16
N LEU A 339 -2.38 2.33 -15.74
CA LEU A 339 -3.52 1.58 -16.26
C LEU A 339 -4.48 1.14 -15.14
N PHE A 340 -3.96 0.59 -14.04
CA PHE A 340 -4.77 0.21 -12.88
C PHE A 340 -5.57 1.41 -12.36
N GLN A 341 -4.91 2.55 -12.14
CA GLN A 341 -5.54 3.79 -11.67
C GLN A 341 -6.58 4.36 -12.63
N LYS A 342 -6.49 4.01 -13.92
CA LYS A 342 -7.47 4.40 -14.94
C LYS A 342 -8.70 3.50 -14.94
N ILE A 343 -8.51 2.21 -14.67
CA ILE A 343 -9.62 1.24 -14.56
C ILE A 343 -10.37 1.46 -13.24
N ASP A 344 -9.66 1.68 -12.13
CA ASP A 344 -10.20 2.03 -10.80
C ASP A 344 -10.78 3.45 -10.81
N THR A 345 -11.97 3.58 -11.40
CA THR A 345 -12.67 4.85 -11.60
C THR A 345 -13.20 5.44 -10.30
N ASP A 346 -13.53 4.59 -9.32
CA ASP A 346 -13.97 5.03 -8.00
C ASP A 346 -12.81 5.33 -7.04
N ASN A 347 -11.58 5.02 -7.44
CA ASN A 347 -10.30 5.31 -6.76
C ASN A 347 -10.16 4.57 -5.43
N SER A 348 -10.75 3.38 -5.37
CA SER A 348 -10.76 2.54 -4.18
C SER A 348 -9.50 1.75 -3.93
N GLY A 349 -8.62 1.65 -4.92
CA GLY A 349 -7.52 0.71 -4.91
C GLY A 349 -7.96 -0.73 -5.20
N PHE A 350 -9.17 -0.93 -5.72
CA PHE A 350 -9.68 -2.20 -6.21
C PHE A 350 -10.29 -2.00 -7.59
N ILE A 351 -10.17 -3.00 -8.46
CA ILE A 351 -10.91 -3.04 -9.72
C ILE A 351 -12.15 -3.90 -9.52
N GLU A 352 -13.32 -3.29 -9.66
CA GLU A 352 -14.61 -3.97 -9.64
C GLU A 352 -14.96 -4.55 -11.04
N ILE A 353 -15.88 -5.53 -11.07
CA ILE A 353 -16.34 -6.16 -12.34
C ILE A 353 -16.81 -5.12 -13.35
N GLN A 354 -17.61 -4.16 -12.87
CA GLN A 354 -18.21 -3.13 -13.69
C GLN A 354 -17.17 -2.16 -14.26
N GLU A 355 -16.09 -1.92 -13.52
CA GLU A 355 -15.00 -1.06 -13.94
C GLU A 355 -14.15 -1.70 -15.02
N LEU A 356 -13.79 -2.97 -14.84
CA LEU A 356 -13.10 -3.74 -15.86
C LEU A 356 -13.98 -3.91 -17.10
N GLU A 357 -15.28 -4.19 -16.93
CA GLU A 357 -16.24 -4.31 -18.03
C GLU A 357 -16.28 -3.03 -18.87
N LYS A 358 -16.45 -1.89 -18.20
CA LYS A 358 -16.49 -0.58 -18.84
C LYS A 358 -15.18 -0.29 -19.58
N ALA A 359 -14.04 -0.53 -18.93
CA ALA A 359 -12.73 -0.31 -19.54
C ALA A 359 -12.52 -1.20 -20.78
N LEU A 360 -13.07 -2.41 -20.83
CA LEU A 360 -12.99 -3.28 -22.01
C LEU A 360 -13.93 -2.84 -23.14
N MET A 361 -15.15 -2.43 -22.79
CA MET A 361 -16.15 -1.93 -23.75
C MET A 361 -15.68 -0.65 -24.46
N ASP A 362 -15.15 0.30 -23.69
CA ASP A 362 -14.64 1.59 -24.20
C ASP A 362 -13.47 1.39 -25.18
N ASN A 363 -12.81 0.24 -25.12
CA ASN A 363 -11.68 -0.14 -25.98
C ASN A 363 -12.07 -1.05 -27.16
N HIS A 364 -13.37 -1.17 -27.46
CA HIS A 364 -13.90 -1.97 -28.58
C HIS A 364 -13.57 -3.47 -28.54
N HIS A 365 -13.16 -4.00 -27.38
CA HIS A 365 -12.97 -5.44 -27.21
C HIS A 365 -14.31 -6.06 -26.78
N GLN A 366 -14.87 -6.92 -27.64
CA GLN A 366 -16.05 -7.72 -27.26
C GLN A 366 -15.59 -8.92 -26.43
N ILE A 367 -15.80 -8.84 -25.12
CA ILE A 367 -15.70 -9.97 -24.20
C ILE A 367 -17.12 -10.27 -23.72
N GLY A 368 -17.54 -11.53 -23.77
CA GLY A 368 -18.85 -11.91 -23.25
C GLY A 368 -18.89 -11.75 -21.73
N ALA A 369 -20.02 -11.30 -21.17
CA ALA A 369 -20.17 -11.10 -19.72
C ALA A 369 -19.78 -12.34 -18.87
N GLN A 370 -20.01 -13.55 -19.40
CA GLN A 370 -19.60 -14.81 -18.75
C GLN A 370 -18.09 -15.04 -18.76
N GLU A 371 -17.41 -14.61 -19.83
CA GLU A 371 -15.95 -14.69 -19.93
C GLU A 371 -15.31 -13.68 -18.97
N LEU A 372 -15.82 -12.45 -18.91
CA LEU A 372 -15.34 -11.44 -17.98
C LEU A 372 -15.51 -11.86 -16.52
N LYS A 373 -16.67 -12.42 -16.17
CA LYS A 373 -16.90 -12.93 -14.82
C LYS A 373 -15.88 -14.00 -14.43
N LYS A 374 -15.56 -14.92 -15.35
CA LYS A 374 -14.53 -15.95 -15.14
C LYS A 374 -13.14 -15.36 -14.98
N ILE A 375 -12.78 -14.37 -15.80
CA ILE A 375 -11.50 -13.66 -15.66
C ILE A 375 -11.37 -13.10 -14.25
N ILE A 376 -12.40 -12.44 -13.73
CA ILE A 376 -12.35 -11.85 -12.38
C ILE A 376 -12.34 -12.90 -11.28
N GLU A 377 -13.19 -13.93 -11.38
CA GLU A 377 -13.18 -15.07 -10.44
C GLU A 377 -11.80 -15.77 -10.41
N GLU A 378 -11.06 -15.76 -11.51
CA GLU A 378 -9.72 -16.36 -11.58
C GLU A 378 -8.61 -15.41 -11.13
N LEU A 379 -8.79 -14.10 -11.27
CA LEU A 379 -7.83 -13.08 -10.81
C LEU A 379 -7.92 -12.83 -9.31
N ASP A 380 -9.13 -12.90 -8.78
CA ASP A 380 -9.45 -12.76 -7.37
C ASP A 380 -8.89 -13.95 -6.58
N TYR A 381 -7.61 -13.84 -6.25
CA TYR A 381 -6.90 -14.85 -5.48
C TYR A 381 -7.42 -14.94 -4.04
N ASN A 382 -8.01 -13.86 -3.54
CA ASN A 382 -8.43 -13.68 -2.16
C ASN A 382 -9.92 -13.98 -1.91
N GLY A 383 -10.69 -14.26 -2.96
CA GLY A 383 -12.12 -14.63 -2.89
C GLY A 383 -13.05 -13.47 -2.51
N ASN A 384 -12.64 -12.21 -2.71
CA ASN A 384 -13.43 -11.03 -2.35
C ASN A 384 -14.22 -10.41 -3.54
N SER A 385 -14.17 -11.04 -4.71
CA SER A 385 -14.73 -10.61 -6.00
C SER A 385 -14.20 -9.26 -6.48
N LEU A 386 -13.02 -8.86 -6.01
CA LEU A 386 -12.32 -7.63 -6.37
C LEU A 386 -10.90 -7.98 -6.82
N ILE A 387 -10.33 -7.17 -7.70
CA ILE A 387 -8.92 -7.31 -8.08
C ILE A 387 -8.14 -6.21 -7.37
N ASN A 388 -7.25 -6.58 -6.44
CA ASN A 388 -6.33 -5.62 -5.82
C ASN A 388 -5.18 -5.24 -6.77
N TYR A 389 -4.39 -4.25 -6.37
CA TYR A 389 -3.29 -3.74 -7.17
C TYR A 389 -2.26 -4.81 -7.55
N THR A 390 -1.81 -5.61 -6.60
CA THR A 390 -0.79 -6.64 -6.83
C THR A 390 -1.32 -7.80 -7.68
N GLU A 391 -2.59 -8.20 -7.53
CA GLU A 391 -3.27 -9.19 -8.38
C GLU A 391 -3.35 -8.72 -9.83
N PHE A 392 -3.78 -7.47 -10.04
CA PHE A 392 -3.81 -6.87 -11.37
C PHE A 392 -2.42 -6.89 -12.01
N LEU A 393 -1.39 -6.46 -11.28
CA LEU A 393 -0.01 -6.50 -11.78
C LEU A 393 0.44 -7.93 -12.07
N ALA A 394 0.19 -8.89 -11.19
CA ALA A 394 0.63 -10.28 -11.36
C ALA A 394 0.01 -10.92 -12.61
N ALA A 395 -1.23 -10.56 -12.93
CA ALA A 395 -1.91 -11.03 -14.13
C ALA A 395 -1.58 -10.28 -15.41
N THR A 396 -1.03 -9.09 -15.29
CA THR A 396 -0.74 -8.20 -16.42
C THR A 396 0.74 -7.88 -16.55
N ILE A 397 1.63 -8.61 -15.88
CA ILE A 397 3.08 -8.43 -16.01
C ILE A 397 3.63 -9.25 -17.18
N SER A 398 4.66 -8.74 -17.85
CA SER A 398 5.34 -9.52 -18.89
C SER A 398 6.44 -10.34 -18.24
N VAL A 399 6.15 -11.60 -17.92
CA VAL A 399 7.09 -12.51 -17.25
C VAL A 399 8.40 -12.59 -18.03
N GLN A 400 8.33 -12.80 -19.34
CA GLN A 400 9.49 -12.87 -20.24
C GLN A 400 10.41 -11.64 -20.14
N LYS A 401 9.84 -10.44 -19.94
CA LYS A 401 10.59 -9.18 -19.85
C LYS A 401 11.32 -9.05 -18.51
N PHE A 402 10.73 -9.53 -17.42
CA PHE A 402 11.19 -9.21 -16.06
C PHE A 402 11.78 -10.38 -15.28
N LEU A 403 11.53 -11.63 -15.69
CA LEU A 403 12.03 -12.83 -15.03
C LEU A 403 13.48 -13.11 -15.44
N THR A 404 14.42 -12.58 -14.65
CA THR A 404 15.83 -12.95 -14.75
C THR A 404 16.09 -14.28 -14.04
N HIS A 405 17.20 -14.95 -14.34
CA HIS A 405 17.58 -16.18 -13.64
C HIS A 405 17.71 -15.97 -12.12
N GLN A 406 18.29 -14.84 -11.70
CA GLN A 406 18.42 -14.47 -10.28
C GLN A 406 17.04 -14.31 -9.61
N LYS A 407 16.10 -13.63 -10.26
CA LYS A 407 14.73 -13.49 -9.74
C LYS A 407 14.00 -14.81 -9.68
N LEU A 408 14.16 -15.67 -10.70
CA LEU A 408 13.59 -17.02 -10.69
C LEU A 408 14.08 -17.84 -9.49
N GLU A 409 15.40 -17.88 -9.24
CA GLU A 409 15.95 -18.58 -8.07
C GLU A 409 15.50 -17.96 -6.75
N ALA A 410 15.36 -16.64 -6.70
CA ALA A 410 14.87 -15.95 -5.52
C ALA A 410 13.40 -16.31 -5.22
N ILE A 411 12.56 -16.36 -6.25
CA ILE A 411 11.16 -16.78 -6.13
C ILE A 411 11.10 -18.25 -5.73
N PHE A 412 11.87 -19.13 -6.38
CA PHE A 412 11.91 -20.56 -6.05
C PHE A 412 12.26 -20.80 -4.58
N ARG A 413 13.27 -20.09 -4.06
CA ARG A 413 13.68 -20.13 -2.65
C ARG A 413 12.62 -19.64 -1.65
N GLN A 414 11.61 -18.89 -2.09
CA GLN A 414 10.47 -18.56 -1.22
C GLN A 414 9.56 -19.76 -0.97
N PHE A 415 9.58 -20.74 -1.87
CA PHE A 415 8.82 -21.98 -1.74
C PHE A 415 9.68 -23.13 -1.21
N ASP A 416 10.95 -23.26 -1.64
CA ASP A 416 11.91 -24.24 -1.11
C ASP A 416 12.43 -23.82 0.28
N ILE A 417 11.64 -24.14 1.32
CA ILE A 417 11.88 -23.71 2.70
C ILE A 417 13.07 -24.46 3.35
N ASP A 418 13.31 -25.72 2.96
CA ASP A 418 14.37 -26.56 3.50
C ASP A 418 15.68 -26.49 2.70
N GLY A 419 15.68 -25.81 1.56
CA GLY A 419 16.88 -25.50 0.78
C GLY A 419 17.45 -26.71 0.06
N ASN A 420 16.60 -27.69 -0.26
CA ASN A 420 16.99 -28.94 -0.91
C ASN A 420 16.96 -28.83 -2.45
N ASN A 421 16.63 -27.66 -2.99
CA ASN A 421 16.43 -27.35 -4.42
C ASN A 421 15.22 -28.06 -5.05
N GLN A 422 14.22 -28.39 -4.24
CA GLN A 422 12.99 -29.05 -4.64
C GLN A 422 11.80 -28.44 -3.89
N ILE A 423 10.66 -28.25 -4.57
CA ILE A 423 9.42 -27.80 -3.92
C ILE A 423 8.51 -29.01 -3.74
N THR A 424 8.42 -29.50 -2.50
CA THR A 424 7.53 -30.61 -2.11
C THR A 424 6.11 -30.11 -1.76
N LYS A 425 5.19 -31.05 -1.53
CA LYS A 425 3.84 -30.74 -1.02
C LYS A 425 3.87 -29.96 0.30
N GLU A 426 4.81 -30.32 1.19
CA GLU A 426 4.97 -29.65 2.48
C GLU A 426 5.45 -28.21 2.30
N ASN A 427 6.43 -28.02 1.41
CA ASN A 427 6.92 -26.70 1.04
C ASN A 427 5.80 -25.80 0.49
N ILE A 428 4.94 -26.33 -0.39
CA ILE A 428 3.78 -25.58 -0.91
C ILE A 428 2.86 -25.16 0.23
N ARG A 429 2.49 -26.09 1.13
CA ARG A 429 1.58 -25.79 2.25
C ARG A 429 2.15 -24.72 3.17
N ASP A 430 3.41 -24.86 3.56
CA ASP A 430 4.08 -23.92 4.45
C ASP A 430 4.25 -22.54 3.80
N ALA A 431 4.64 -22.48 2.51
CA ALA A 431 4.81 -21.23 1.78
C ALA A 431 3.48 -20.49 1.60
N MET A 432 2.41 -21.20 1.25
CA MET A 432 1.07 -20.59 1.13
C MET A 432 0.55 -20.07 2.47
N THR A 433 0.75 -20.84 3.54
CA THR A 433 0.41 -20.42 4.90
C THR A 433 1.19 -19.16 5.30
N LYS A 434 2.49 -19.10 4.98
CA LYS A 434 3.32 -17.90 5.19
C LYS A 434 2.79 -16.68 4.44
N MET A 435 2.26 -16.89 3.23
CA MET A 435 1.62 -15.86 2.40
C MET A 435 0.20 -15.51 2.84
N GLY A 436 -0.34 -16.18 3.88
CA GLY A 436 -1.66 -15.90 4.46
C GLY A 436 -2.82 -16.61 3.75
N ARG A 437 -2.53 -17.66 2.96
CA ARG A 437 -3.56 -18.48 2.31
C ARG A 437 -3.48 -19.91 2.81
N GLU A 438 -4.59 -20.42 3.33
CA GLU A 438 -4.77 -21.85 3.52
C GLU A 438 -5.07 -22.51 2.17
N ILE A 439 -4.44 -23.65 1.92
CA ILE A 439 -4.58 -24.41 0.67
C ILE A 439 -4.99 -25.83 1.01
N SER A 440 -5.98 -26.38 0.29
CA SER A 440 -6.47 -27.73 0.56
C SER A 440 -5.53 -28.80 0.02
N GLU A 441 -5.63 -30.03 0.54
CA GLU A 441 -4.86 -31.16 0.00
C GLU A 441 -5.21 -31.43 -1.46
N GLU A 442 -6.47 -31.24 -1.85
CA GLU A 442 -6.91 -31.37 -3.24
C GLU A 442 -6.21 -30.37 -4.15
N GLU A 443 -6.12 -29.09 -3.75
CA GLU A 443 -5.41 -28.05 -4.49
C GLU A 443 -3.91 -28.37 -4.61
N ILE A 444 -3.26 -28.82 -3.52
CA ILE A 444 -1.84 -29.22 -3.54
C ILE A 444 -1.64 -30.39 -4.51
N ASN A 445 -2.51 -31.40 -4.46
CA ASN A 445 -2.42 -32.55 -5.35
C ASN A 445 -2.63 -32.15 -6.82
N GLU A 446 -3.50 -31.19 -7.10
CA GLU A 446 -3.68 -30.64 -8.45
C GLU A 446 -2.44 -29.90 -8.94
N ILE A 447 -1.80 -29.10 -8.09
CA ILE A 447 -0.53 -28.42 -8.40
C ILE A 447 0.54 -29.43 -8.78
N MET A 448 0.74 -30.46 -7.94
CA MET A 448 1.74 -31.50 -8.20
C MET A 448 1.43 -32.23 -9.50
N ARG A 449 0.17 -32.63 -9.72
CA ARG A 449 -0.24 -33.32 -10.96
C ARG A 449 0.04 -32.50 -12.21
N LYS A 450 -0.10 -31.17 -12.14
CA LYS A 450 0.09 -30.27 -13.28
C LYS A 450 1.55 -29.95 -13.55
N HIS A 451 2.41 -29.87 -12.52
CA HIS A 451 3.74 -29.27 -12.63
C HIS A 451 4.91 -30.22 -12.30
N ASP A 452 4.69 -31.32 -11.59
CA ASP A 452 5.68 -32.39 -11.41
C ASP A 452 5.64 -33.33 -12.62
N SER A 453 6.39 -32.97 -13.66
CA SER A 453 6.49 -33.74 -14.90
C SER A 453 7.37 -34.98 -14.72
N SER A 454 8.29 -34.94 -13.75
CA SER A 454 9.22 -36.03 -13.45
C SER A 454 8.57 -37.18 -12.68
N GLY A 455 7.50 -36.91 -11.93
CA GLY A 455 6.82 -37.84 -11.04
C GLY A 455 7.61 -38.15 -9.77
N ASP A 456 8.60 -37.32 -9.40
CA ASP A 456 9.46 -37.51 -8.22
C ASP A 456 8.83 -36.98 -6.92
N GLN A 457 7.59 -36.50 -6.98
CA GLN A 457 6.85 -35.87 -5.89
C GLN A 457 7.44 -34.53 -5.42
N ALA A 458 8.22 -33.89 -6.29
CA ALA A 458 8.74 -32.55 -6.11
C ALA A 458 8.65 -31.74 -7.41
N ILE A 459 8.74 -30.41 -7.28
CA ILE A 459 8.87 -29.50 -8.42
C ILE A 459 10.30 -28.98 -8.42
N SER A 460 11.05 -29.31 -9.47
CA SER A 460 12.41 -28.81 -9.71
C SER A 460 12.41 -27.35 -10.18
N LEU A 461 13.58 -26.69 -10.14
CA LEU A 461 13.72 -25.31 -10.64
C LEU A 461 13.33 -25.17 -12.11
N ASP A 462 13.60 -26.18 -12.94
CA ASP A 462 13.26 -26.18 -14.36
C ASP A 462 11.75 -26.36 -14.60
N GLU A 463 11.09 -27.24 -13.84
CA GLU A 463 9.62 -27.38 -13.86
C GLU A 463 8.94 -26.10 -13.37
N PHE A 464 9.46 -25.51 -12.29
CA PHE A 464 8.98 -24.24 -11.76
C PHE A 464 9.14 -23.10 -12.77
N LYS A 465 10.26 -23.07 -13.51
CA LYS A 465 10.49 -22.11 -14.59
C LYS A 465 9.46 -22.28 -15.71
N LYS A 466 9.20 -23.51 -16.16
CA LYS A 466 8.18 -23.79 -17.19
C LYS A 466 6.82 -23.30 -16.74
N MET A 467 6.39 -23.68 -15.53
CA MET A 467 5.13 -23.22 -14.92
C MET A 467 4.98 -21.68 -14.96
N ILE A 468 6.03 -20.93 -14.61
CA ILE A 468 5.98 -19.47 -14.58
C ILE A 468 5.97 -18.86 -15.98
N MET A 469 6.72 -19.46 -16.91
CA MET A 469 6.93 -18.96 -18.28
C MET A 469 5.83 -19.37 -19.26
N ASP A 470 5.07 -20.42 -18.97
CA ASP A 470 3.98 -20.89 -19.83
C ASP A 470 2.84 -19.90 -19.79
N ASP A 471 2.84 -18.96 -20.73
CA ASP A 471 1.69 -18.09 -21.05
C ASP A 471 0.62 -18.83 -21.88
N THR A 472 0.84 -20.11 -22.19
CA THR A 472 -0.09 -20.97 -22.93
C THR A 472 0.21 -22.44 -22.65
N ASP A 473 -0.72 -23.14 -21.99
CA ASP A 473 -0.94 -24.55 -22.30
C ASP A 473 -2.40 -24.68 -22.78
N GLU A 474 -2.49 -25.02 -24.06
CA GLU A 474 -3.65 -25.31 -24.92
C GLU A 474 -4.47 -24.14 -25.50
#